data_AF-J4H2Q5-F1
#
_entry.id   AF-J4H2Q5-F1
#
_cell.length_a   1.000
_cell.length_b   1.000
_cell.length_c   1.000
_cell.angle_alpha   90.00
_cell.angle_beta   90.00
_cell.angle_gamma   90.00
#
_symmetry.space_group_name_H-M   'P 1'
#
loop_
_entity.id
_entity.type
_entity.pdbx_description
1 polymer ?
#
loop_
_entity_poly.entity_id
_entity_poly.type
_entity_poly.pdbx_seq_one_letter_code
_entity_poly.pdbx_strand_id
1 'polypeptide(L)'
;MYNALKTPSFFRPISRPSSPGPTPIPDPMMNADRAARPLSKLSLSNFRRPSPSPVAGRAPSTVTQDGSYMEVLSLKLSEAVSKALTQPPGPAAPNELLNGRRPIPAGRGRALGALIASEIKASRENPHLYRALLRTLHRPLSVLLSNLSSDLLPLLSSETFHANISPTPQNPLPNATQLHALGLASLAGELLETFDGLGLGLETDMRGDGLKNIREGLVSVVKRVVDPIMNAMKKELLPVLEALETVPNAPGAPRGSDANLFEGIITLCYLNDS
;
A
#
# COMPACT_ATOMS: atom_id res chain seq x y z
N MET A 1 41.45 22.95 -47.73
CA MET A 1 41.66 21.88 -46.73
C MET A 1 40.33 21.19 -46.51
N TYR A 2 40.21 19.99 -47.05
CA TYR A 2 39.00 19.16 -47.03
C TYR A 2 39.21 18.11 -45.94
N ASN A 3 38.23 17.89 -45.06
CA ASN A 3 37.92 16.56 -44.55
C ASN A 3 36.60 16.57 -43.77
N ALA A 4 35.66 15.82 -44.32
CA ALA A 4 34.34 15.52 -43.78
C ALA A 4 34.45 14.54 -42.61
N LEU A 5 33.67 14.78 -41.55
CA LEU A 5 33.54 13.87 -40.42
C LEU A 5 32.65 12.69 -40.82
N LYS A 6 33.24 11.50 -40.72
CA LYS A 6 32.70 10.19 -41.09
C LYS A 6 31.92 9.64 -39.90
N THR A 7 30.59 9.53 -40.01
CA THR A 7 29.71 8.84 -39.05
C THR A 7 29.64 7.34 -39.38
N PRO A 8 29.78 6.42 -38.41
CA PRO A 8 29.44 5.03 -38.64
C PRO A 8 27.96 4.80 -38.36
N SER A 9 27.20 4.57 -39.45
CA SER A 9 25.85 4.01 -39.41
C SER A 9 25.96 2.48 -39.35
N PHE A 10 25.66 1.88 -38.20
CA PHE A 10 25.42 0.45 -38.08
C PHE A 10 23.96 0.21 -37.65
N PHE A 11 23.08 0.38 -38.62
CA PHE A 11 21.75 -0.23 -38.62
C PHE A 11 21.86 -1.69 -39.09
N ARG A 12 21.49 -2.64 -38.21
CA ARG A 12 20.57 -3.79 -38.44
C ARG A 12 20.78 -4.89 -37.41
N PRO A 13 19.68 -5.39 -36.82
CA PRO A 13 19.34 -6.81 -36.99
C PRO A 13 17.98 -6.94 -37.69
N ILE A 14 17.90 -7.58 -38.86
CA ILE A 14 17.51 -9.00 -39.04
C ILE A 14 16.15 -9.32 -38.40
N SER A 15 15.11 -9.10 -39.21
CA SER A 15 14.04 -10.06 -39.51
C SER A 15 13.97 -11.32 -38.63
N ARG A 16 12.91 -11.43 -37.84
CA ARG A 16 12.31 -12.70 -37.41
C ARG A 16 10.79 -12.52 -37.23
N PRO A 17 10.01 -13.60 -37.32
CA PRO A 17 8.99 -13.75 -38.36
C PRO A 17 7.57 -13.49 -37.85
N SER A 18 6.66 -13.31 -38.82
CA SER A 18 5.22 -13.21 -38.66
C SER A 18 4.62 -14.17 -37.63
N SER A 19 3.79 -13.56 -36.79
CA SER A 19 2.69 -14.17 -36.03
C SER A 19 1.83 -15.10 -36.90
N PRO A 20 1.52 -16.34 -36.48
CA PRO A 20 0.32 -17.01 -36.93
C PRO A 20 -0.86 -16.41 -36.15
N GLY A 21 -1.60 -15.52 -36.84
CA GLY A 21 -2.89 -15.02 -36.38
C GLY A 21 -3.96 -16.12 -36.40
N PRO A 22 -5.03 -15.95 -35.61
CA PRO A 22 -6.11 -16.92 -35.49
C PRO A 22 -6.87 -17.08 -36.82
N THR A 23 -7.13 -18.33 -37.18
CA THR A 23 -8.00 -18.72 -38.28
C THR A 23 -9.44 -18.28 -38.02
N PRO A 24 -10.14 -17.67 -39.00
CA PRO A 24 -11.57 -17.40 -38.91
C PRO A 24 -12.35 -18.72 -39.06
N ILE A 25 -13.15 -19.04 -38.04
CA ILE A 25 -14.15 -20.11 -38.10
C ILE A 25 -15.38 -19.51 -38.80
N PRO A 26 -15.90 -20.14 -39.88
CA PRO A 26 -17.11 -19.67 -40.55
C PRO A 26 -18.36 -19.93 -39.71
N ASP A 27 -19.20 -18.91 -39.59
CA ASP A 27 -20.56 -18.97 -39.05
C ASP A 27 -21.46 -19.88 -39.90
N PRO A 28 -22.22 -20.79 -39.29
CA PRO A 28 -23.49 -21.22 -39.82
C PRO A 28 -24.63 -20.41 -39.16
N MET A 29 -25.36 -19.72 -40.03
CA MET A 29 -26.63 -19.04 -39.78
C MET A 29 -27.67 -19.93 -39.07
N MET A 30 -28.42 -19.31 -38.17
CA MET A 30 -29.82 -19.58 -37.80
C MET A 30 -30.19 -20.99 -37.30
N ASN A 31 -30.57 -21.10 -36.03
CA ASN A 31 -31.99 -21.30 -35.69
C ASN A 31 -32.29 -21.23 -34.18
N ALA A 32 -33.52 -20.81 -33.91
CA ALA A 32 -34.13 -20.51 -32.63
C ALA A 32 -34.44 -21.74 -31.77
N ASP A 33 -34.73 -21.46 -30.50
CA ASP A 33 -35.59 -22.22 -29.58
C ASP A 33 -35.28 -23.71 -29.34
N ARG A 34 -34.69 -24.01 -28.18
CA ARG A 34 -35.30 -24.90 -27.17
C ARG A 34 -34.40 -25.18 -25.97
N ALA A 35 -34.99 -24.91 -24.80
CA ALA A 35 -35.04 -25.76 -23.62
C ALA A 35 -33.75 -26.11 -22.84
N ALA A 36 -33.84 -25.80 -21.54
CA ALA A 36 -32.97 -26.20 -20.45
C ALA A 36 -32.74 -27.72 -20.36
N ARG A 37 -31.51 -28.12 -20.02
CA ARG A 37 -31.24 -29.36 -19.29
C ARG A 37 -30.07 -29.18 -18.30
N PRO A 38 -30.27 -29.43 -16.99
CA PRO A 38 -29.21 -29.59 -16.02
C PRO A 38 -28.74 -31.06 -16.03
N LEU A 39 -27.47 -31.34 -15.74
CA LEU A 39 -26.83 -32.61 -15.34
C LEU A 39 -25.31 -32.35 -15.45
N SER A 40 -24.45 -32.59 -14.47
CA SER A 40 -24.33 -33.82 -13.72
C SER A 40 -23.51 -33.57 -12.45
N LYS A 41 -24.01 -34.10 -11.32
CA LYS A 41 -23.28 -34.22 -10.05
C LYS A 41 -22.22 -35.31 -10.22
N LEU A 42 -20.94 -34.95 -10.14
CA LEU A 42 -19.88 -35.94 -9.91
C LEU A 42 -19.71 -36.15 -8.41
N SER A 43 -20.50 -37.08 -7.89
CA SER A 43 -20.28 -37.72 -6.60
C SER A 43 -19.31 -38.88 -6.81
N LEU A 44 -18.13 -38.81 -6.20
CA LEU A 44 -17.20 -39.93 -6.08
C LEU A 44 -16.74 -40.04 -4.62
N SER A 45 -17.63 -40.52 -3.76
CA SER A 45 -17.20 -41.29 -2.61
C SER A 45 -16.95 -42.72 -3.07
N ASN A 46 -15.75 -43.25 -2.84
CA ASN A 46 -15.59 -44.53 -2.15
C ASN A 46 -14.11 -44.83 -1.83
N PHE A 47 -13.82 -44.81 -0.53
CA PHE A 47 -13.11 -45.83 0.23
C PHE A 47 -11.95 -46.58 -0.45
N ARG A 48 -10.72 -46.19 -0.09
CA ARG A 48 -9.73 -47.14 0.42
C ARG A 48 -8.84 -46.48 1.48
N ARG A 49 -8.91 -47.04 2.68
CA ARG A 49 -8.16 -46.75 3.89
C ARG A 49 -6.69 -47.21 3.72
N PRO A 50 -5.67 -46.35 3.79
CA PRO A 50 -4.32 -46.78 4.12
C PRO A 50 -4.19 -46.83 5.66
N SER A 51 -3.74 -47.97 6.15
CA SER A 51 -3.37 -48.22 7.55
C SER A 51 -2.34 -47.19 8.07
N PRO A 52 -2.45 -46.69 9.31
CA PRO A 52 -1.39 -45.92 9.93
C PRO A 52 -0.35 -46.91 10.50
N SER A 53 0.78 -47.07 9.81
CA SER A 53 1.97 -47.68 10.41
C SER A 53 2.78 -46.63 11.19
N PRO A 54 3.43 -47.03 12.29
CA PRO A 54 3.91 -46.12 13.31
C PRO A 54 5.14 -45.31 12.89
N VAL A 55 5.21 -44.14 13.51
CA VAL A 55 6.26 -43.12 13.49
C VAL A 55 7.66 -43.75 13.53
N ALA A 56 8.36 -43.73 12.40
CA ALA A 56 9.82 -43.75 12.38
C ALA A 56 10.30 -42.33 12.65
N GLY A 57 11.11 -42.18 13.70
CA GLY A 57 11.63 -40.91 14.18
C GLY A 57 12.21 -40.06 13.06
N ARG A 58 11.68 -38.84 12.92
CA ARG A 58 12.28 -37.79 12.10
C ARG A 58 13.57 -37.37 12.79
N ALA A 59 14.66 -38.05 12.46
CA ALA A 59 15.99 -37.48 12.65
C ALA A 59 15.99 -36.09 11.98
N PRO A 60 16.61 -35.07 12.59
CA PRO A 60 16.68 -33.74 11.98
C PRO A 60 17.33 -33.89 10.61
N SER A 61 16.56 -33.57 9.56
CA SER A 61 17.07 -33.54 8.20
C SER A 61 18.27 -32.61 8.18
N THR A 62 19.45 -33.19 8.00
CA THR A 62 20.67 -32.45 7.80
C THR A 62 20.48 -31.48 6.64
N VAL A 63 20.86 -30.25 6.92
CA VAL A 63 21.02 -29.08 6.05
C VAL A 63 21.93 -29.43 4.87
N THR A 64 21.43 -30.19 3.90
CA THR A 64 22.23 -30.67 2.76
C THR A 64 21.40 -30.80 1.48
N GLN A 65 20.59 -29.80 1.12
CA GLN A 65 20.19 -29.50 -0.27
C GLN A 65 19.83 -28.00 -0.41
N ASP A 66 20.85 -27.15 -0.26
CA ASP A 66 20.75 -25.68 -0.25
C ASP A 66 20.18 -25.03 -1.53
N GLY A 67 20.12 -25.75 -2.66
CA GLY A 67 19.48 -25.24 -3.89
C GLY A 67 17.96 -25.19 -3.78
N SER A 68 17.34 -26.29 -3.35
CA SER A 68 15.88 -26.42 -3.30
C SER A 68 15.26 -25.49 -2.24
N TYR A 69 15.92 -25.30 -1.09
CA TYR A 69 15.44 -24.40 -0.06
C TYR A 69 15.33 -22.95 -0.55
N MET A 70 16.38 -22.43 -1.19
CA MET A 70 16.41 -21.05 -1.67
C MET A 70 15.40 -20.83 -2.80
N GLU A 71 15.17 -21.83 -3.66
CA GLU A 71 14.12 -21.80 -4.68
C GLU A 71 12.73 -21.74 -4.05
N VAL A 72 12.42 -22.63 -3.09
CA VAL A 72 11.15 -22.63 -2.36
C VAL A 72 10.94 -21.30 -1.63
N LEU A 73 11.98 -20.76 -1.00
CA LEU A 73 11.90 -19.48 -0.33
C LEU A 73 11.62 -18.33 -1.30
N SER A 74 12.27 -18.31 -2.46
CA SER A 74 12.02 -17.30 -3.49
C SER A 74 10.57 -17.32 -3.99
N LEU A 75 9.98 -18.52 -4.13
CA LEU A 75 8.58 -18.70 -4.49
C LEU A 75 7.65 -18.22 -3.39
N LYS A 76 7.90 -18.62 -2.13
CA LYS A 76 7.13 -18.17 -0.96
C LYS A 76 7.16 -16.65 -0.80
N LEU A 77 8.33 -16.03 -1.02
CA LEU A 77 8.48 -14.58 -0.98
C LEU A 77 7.71 -13.89 -2.11
N SER A 78 7.79 -14.43 -3.33
CA SER A 78 7.06 -13.88 -4.48
C SER A 78 5.54 -14.01 -4.29
N GLU A 79 5.09 -15.12 -3.71
CA GLU A 79 3.68 -15.34 -3.34
C GLU A 79 3.24 -14.39 -2.23
N ALA A 80 4.06 -14.21 -1.18
CA ALA A 80 3.77 -13.30 -0.08
C ALA A 80 3.71 -11.84 -0.56
N VAL A 81 4.62 -11.42 -1.44
CA VAL A 81 4.60 -10.09 -2.09
C VAL A 81 3.33 -9.92 -2.91
N SER A 82 2.95 -10.93 -3.71
CA SER A 82 1.70 -10.90 -4.48
C SER A 82 0.49 -10.77 -3.56
N LYS A 83 0.42 -11.57 -2.48
CA LYS A 83 -0.65 -11.54 -1.47
C LYS A 83 -0.69 -10.24 -0.65
N ALA A 84 0.43 -9.54 -0.53
CA ALA A 84 0.50 -8.25 0.14
C ALA A 84 -0.12 -7.14 -0.72
N LEU A 85 -0.01 -7.25 -2.05
CA LEU A 85 -0.56 -6.30 -3.01
C LEU A 85 -1.99 -6.64 -3.48
N THR A 86 -2.43 -7.89 -3.33
CA THR A 86 -3.79 -8.30 -3.70
C THR A 86 -4.84 -7.57 -2.87
N GLN A 87 -5.90 -7.12 -3.54
CA GLN A 87 -7.02 -6.45 -2.90
C GLN A 87 -7.85 -7.42 -2.05
N PRO A 88 -8.41 -6.94 -0.93
CA PRO A 88 -9.27 -7.76 -0.08
C PRO A 88 -10.58 -8.13 -0.80
N PRO A 89 -11.00 -9.40 -0.75
CA PRO A 89 -12.28 -9.83 -1.33
C PRO A 89 -13.48 -9.37 -0.47
N GLY A 90 -14.60 -8.99 -1.10
CA GLY A 90 -15.88 -8.72 -0.43
C GLY A 90 -16.62 -7.44 -0.90
N PRO A 91 -17.82 -7.13 -0.35
CA PRO A 91 -18.61 -5.93 -0.69
C PRO A 91 -18.05 -4.65 -0.04
N ALA A 92 -17.67 -3.65 -0.84
CA ALA A 92 -16.95 -2.46 -0.36
C ALA A 92 -17.89 -1.31 0.00
N ALA A 93 -17.48 -0.48 0.96
CA ALA A 93 -18.17 0.77 1.21
C ALA A 93 -17.98 1.70 -0.02
N PRO A 94 -19.03 2.38 -0.50
CA PRO A 94 -18.97 3.14 -1.76
C PRO A 94 -17.90 4.24 -1.77
N ASN A 95 -17.56 4.77 -0.60
CA ASN A 95 -16.57 5.83 -0.38
C ASN A 95 -15.11 5.36 -0.39
N GLU A 96 -14.86 4.05 -0.42
CA GLU A 96 -13.50 3.46 -0.41
C GLU A 96 -13.07 2.91 -1.77
N LEU A 97 -13.99 2.87 -2.75
CA LEU A 97 -13.76 2.30 -4.06
C LEU A 97 -13.12 3.32 -4.99
N LEU A 98 -11.91 3.02 -5.44
CA LEU A 98 -11.22 3.76 -6.50
C LEU A 98 -11.12 2.88 -7.73
N ASN A 99 -11.84 3.21 -8.81
CA ASN A 99 -11.89 2.38 -10.02
C ASN A 99 -12.27 0.91 -9.74
N GLY A 100 -13.18 0.68 -8.78
CA GLY A 100 -13.59 -0.65 -8.34
C GLY A 100 -12.56 -1.39 -7.48
N ARG A 101 -11.45 -0.74 -7.12
CA ARG A 101 -10.40 -1.27 -6.26
C ARG A 101 -10.56 -0.78 -4.83
N ARG A 102 -10.20 -1.62 -3.86
CA ARG A 102 -10.13 -1.26 -2.45
C ARG A 102 -8.70 -0.91 -2.02
N PRO A 103 -8.53 -0.05 -1.00
CA PRO A 103 -7.22 0.21 -0.42
C PRO A 103 -6.65 -1.08 0.18
N ILE A 104 -5.31 -1.17 0.22
CA ILE A 104 -4.62 -2.29 0.88
C ILE A 104 -4.88 -2.21 2.39
N PRO A 105 -5.37 -3.29 3.03
CA PRO A 105 -5.63 -3.28 4.46
C PRO A 105 -4.32 -3.29 5.24
N ALA A 106 -4.34 -2.64 6.41
CA ALA A 106 -3.23 -2.69 7.36
C ALA A 106 -2.91 -4.14 7.81
N GLY A 107 -1.67 -4.37 8.21
CA GLY A 107 -1.11 -5.64 8.66
C GLY A 107 -0.53 -6.52 7.55
N ARG A 108 -0.73 -6.17 6.27
CA ARG A 108 -0.17 -6.91 5.13
C ARG A 108 1.35 -6.79 5.06
N GLY A 109 1.88 -5.61 5.36
CA GLY A 109 3.31 -5.36 5.38
C GLY A 109 3.95 -6.07 6.56
N ARG A 110 3.28 -6.09 7.71
CA ARG A 110 3.71 -6.86 8.89
C ARG A 110 3.73 -8.36 8.63
N ALA A 111 2.74 -8.91 7.93
CA ALA A 111 2.72 -10.33 7.59
C ALA A 111 3.89 -10.73 6.69
N LEU A 112 4.20 -9.92 5.66
CA LEU A 112 5.38 -10.11 4.81
C LEU A 112 6.68 -9.96 5.61
N GLY A 113 6.77 -8.92 6.42
CA GLY A 113 7.93 -8.64 7.27
C GLY A 113 8.16 -9.73 8.33
N ALA A 114 7.11 -10.35 8.87
CA ALA A 114 7.20 -11.46 9.81
C ALA A 114 7.82 -12.70 9.16
N LEU A 115 7.45 -13.01 7.91
CA LEU A 115 8.08 -14.08 7.13
C LEU A 115 9.56 -13.79 6.91
N ILE A 116 9.92 -12.57 6.49
CA ILE A 116 11.32 -12.18 6.31
C ILE A 116 12.09 -12.30 7.64
N ALA A 117 11.49 -11.81 8.73
CA ALA A 117 12.10 -11.86 10.06
C ALA A 117 12.33 -13.29 10.55
N SER A 118 11.40 -14.22 10.31
CA SER A 118 11.60 -15.63 10.69
C SER A 118 12.77 -16.26 9.94
N GLU A 119 12.89 -15.99 8.64
CA GLU A 119 13.96 -16.59 7.81
C GLU A 119 15.33 -15.95 8.10
N ILE A 120 15.35 -14.64 8.35
CA ILE A 120 16.57 -13.92 8.77
C ILE A 120 17.06 -14.44 10.11
N LYS A 121 16.16 -14.62 11.09
CA LYS A 121 16.52 -15.17 12.41
C LYS A 121 17.02 -16.61 12.31
N ALA A 122 16.36 -17.45 11.51
CA ALA A 122 16.75 -18.85 11.30
C ALA A 122 18.12 -19.00 10.62
N SER A 123 18.53 -18.03 9.79
CA SER A 123 19.80 -18.08 9.06
C SER A 123 20.97 -17.42 9.78
N ARG A 124 20.78 -16.79 10.95
CA ARG A 124 21.84 -16.04 11.66
C ARG A 124 23.07 -16.89 12.03
N GLU A 125 22.86 -18.17 12.29
CA GLU A 125 23.93 -19.09 12.68
C GLU A 125 24.82 -19.51 11.50
N ASN A 126 24.35 -19.29 10.26
CA ASN A 126 25.08 -19.64 9.04
C ASN A 126 25.30 -18.40 8.15
N PRO A 127 26.51 -17.81 8.13
CA PRO A 127 26.78 -16.58 7.39
C PRO A 127 26.66 -16.74 5.86
N HIS A 128 26.84 -17.95 5.32
CA HIS A 128 26.66 -18.20 3.88
C HIS A 128 25.18 -18.21 3.52
N LEU A 129 24.37 -18.89 4.32
CA LEU A 129 22.92 -18.92 4.16
C LEU A 129 22.31 -17.53 4.34
N TYR A 130 22.75 -16.78 5.36
CA TYR A 130 22.31 -15.40 5.59
C TYR A 130 22.59 -14.51 4.38
N ARG A 131 23.79 -14.58 3.78
CA ARG A 131 24.10 -13.82 2.57
C ARG A 131 23.31 -14.29 1.35
N ALA A 132 23.11 -15.60 1.18
CA ALA A 132 22.27 -16.13 0.11
C ALA A 132 20.82 -15.61 0.24
N LEU A 133 20.29 -15.59 1.47
CA LEU A 133 18.98 -15.04 1.80
C LEU A 133 18.85 -13.57 1.41
N LEU A 134 19.82 -12.73 1.77
CA LEU A 134 19.80 -11.31 1.40
C LEU A 134 19.78 -11.10 -0.12
N ARG A 135 20.55 -11.89 -0.88
CA ARG A 135 20.51 -11.84 -2.35
C ARG A 135 19.17 -12.28 -2.91
N THR A 136 18.59 -13.35 -2.36
CA THR A 136 17.28 -13.85 -2.79
C THR A 136 16.15 -12.86 -2.48
N LEU A 137 16.25 -12.06 -1.41
CA LEU A 137 15.29 -11.02 -1.08
C LEU A 137 15.29 -9.84 -2.08
N HIS A 138 16.44 -9.57 -2.72
CA HIS A 138 16.59 -8.38 -3.56
C HIS A 138 15.57 -8.33 -4.71
N ARG A 139 15.43 -9.43 -5.48
CA ARG A 139 14.49 -9.49 -6.62
C ARG A 139 13.02 -9.29 -6.22
N PRO A 140 12.42 -10.07 -5.30
CA PRO A 140 11.01 -9.92 -4.95
C PRO A 140 10.70 -8.55 -4.31
N LEU A 141 11.62 -8.00 -3.51
CA LEU A 141 11.44 -6.68 -2.92
C LEU A 141 11.61 -5.53 -3.92
N SER A 142 12.48 -5.69 -4.92
CA SER A 142 12.58 -4.75 -6.03
C SER A 142 11.30 -4.72 -6.85
N VAL A 143 10.68 -5.89 -7.10
CA VAL A 143 9.38 -6.00 -7.77
C VAL A 143 8.29 -5.34 -6.93
N LEU A 144 8.25 -5.60 -5.62
CA LEU A 144 7.32 -4.93 -4.70
C LEU A 144 7.45 -3.41 -4.80
N LEU A 145 8.66 -2.87 -4.72
CA LEU A 145 8.90 -1.42 -4.79
C LEU A 145 8.50 -0.82 -6.14
N SER A 146 8.78 -1.54 -7.23
CA SER A 146 8.37 -1.16 -8.59
C SER A 146 6.84 -1.06 -8.69
N ASN A 147 6.12 -2.07 -8.16
CA ASN A 147 4.66 -2.10 -8.17
C ASN A 147 4.05 -0.99 -7.29
N LEU A 148 4.61 -0.79 -6.09
CA LEU A 148 4.18 0.31 -5.22
C LEU A 148 4.34 1.66 -5.93
N SER A 149 5.46 1.86 -6.63
CA SER A 149 5.72 3.10 -7.36
C SER A 149 4.79 3.28 -8.55
N SER A 150 4.52 2.22 -9.31
CA SER A 150 3.61 2.27 -10.47
C SER A 150 2.16 2.55 -10.07
N ASP A 151 1.72 1.99 -8.94
CA ASP A 151 0.37 2.20 -8.42
C ASP A 151 0.23 3.58 -7.76
N LEU A 152 1.30 4.08 -7.14
CA LEU A 152 1.29 5.37 -6.43
C LEU A 152 1.32 6.58 -7.38
N LEU A 153 2.09 6.51 -8.47
CA LEU A 153 2.27 7.63 -9.40
C LEU A 153 0.95 8.22 -9.92
N PRO A 154 -0.01 7.44 -10.47
CA PRO A 154 -1.28 7.99 -10.94
C PRO A 154 -2.15 8.57 -9.82
N LEU A 155 -2.01 8.08 -8.58
CA LEU A 155 -2.74 8.62 -7.43
C LEU A 155 -2.21 10.01 -7.05
N LEU A 156 -0.88 10.17 -7.02
CA LEU A 156 -0.25 11.45 -6.70
C LEU A 156 -0.45 12.50 -7.79
N SER A 157 -0.57 12.08 -9.05
CA SER A 157 -0.88 13.00 -10.17
C SER A 157 -2.34 13.43 -10.22
N SER A 158 -3.24 12.81 -9.44
CA SER A 158 -4.65 13.17 -9.44
C SER A 158 -4.90 14.44 -8.61
N GLU A 159 -5.62 15.41 -9.18
CA GLU A 159 -6.05 16.61 -8.46
C GLU A 159 -6.86 16.28 -7.20
N THR A 160 -7.60 15.18 -7.24
CA THR A 160 -8.42 14.69 -6.12
C THR A 160 -7.61 14.23 -4.91
N PHE A 161 -6.31 13.94 -5.08
CA PHE A 161 -5.40 13.68 -3.97
C PHE A 161 -5.07 14.98 -3.23
N HIS A 162 -4.92 16.07 -3.97
CA HIS A 162 -4.59 17.40 -3.45
C HIS A 162 -5.81 18.24 -3.04
N ALA A 163 -7.00 17.89 -3.51
CA ALA A 163 -8.25 18.49 -3.07
C ALA A 163 -8.66 17.93 -1.70
N ASN A 164 -9.00 18.81 -0.75
CA ASN A 164 -9.48 18.44 0.60
C ASN A 164 -8.53 17.48 1.33
N ILE A 165 -7.25 17.81 1.39
CA ILE A 165 -6.24 17.02 2.12
C ILE A 165 -6.50 17.04 3.63
N SER A 166 -7.04 18.15 4.14
CA SER A 166 -7.33 18.29 5.57
C SER A 166 -8.72 17.71 5.89
N PRO A 167 -8.82 16.77 6.84
CA PRO A 167 -10.11 16.30 7.32
C PRO A 167 -10.84 17.48 7.98
N THR A 168 -11.96 17.87 7.40
CA THR A 168 -12.81 18.93 7.94
C THR A 168 -13.82 18.32 8.91
N PRO A 169 -14.36 19.07 9.88
CA PRO A 169 -15.40 18.55 10.77
C PRO A 169 -16.65 18.08 10.01
N GLN A 170 -16.90 18.58 8.80
CA GLN A 170 -17.99 18.14 7.93
C GLN A 170 -17.66 16.89 7.12
N ASN A 171 -16.38 16.61 6.86
CA ASN A 171 -15.92 15.39 6.21
C ASN A 171 -14.64 14.88 6.88
N PRO A 172 -14.77 14.07 7.96
CA PRO A 172 -13.63 13.58 8.72
C PRO A 172 -12.85 12.49 7.98
N LEU A 173 -13.42 11.92 6.91
CA LEU A 173 -12.84 10.80 6.19
C LEU A 173 -12.03 11.29 4.98
N PRO A 174 -10.78 10.81 4.80
CA PRO A 174 -10.00 11.11 3.61
C PRO A 174 -10.68 10.53 2.36
N ASN A 175 -10.40 11.14 1.21
CA ASN A 175 -10.94 10.71 -0.07
C ASN A 175 -10.46 9.29 -0.44
N ALA A 176 -11.18 8.58 -1.31
CA ALA A 176 -10.79 7.25 -1.80
C ALA A 176 -9.35 7.24 -2.37
N THR A 177 -8.96 8.30 -3.08
CA THR A 177 -7.61 8.46 -3.64
C THR A 177 -6.54 8.52 -2.56
N GLN A 178 -6.79 9.29 -1.51
CA GLN A 178 -5.93 9.41 -0.34
C GLN A 178 -5.89 8.11 0.47
N LEU A 179 -7.03 7.43 0.64
CA LEU A 179 -7.10 6.13 1.30
C LEU A 179 -6.27 5.06 0.59
N HIS A 180 -6.32 5.01 -0.74
CA HIS A 180 -5.50 4.08 -1.53
C HIS A 180 -4.01 4.40 -1.42
N ALA A 181 -3.64 5.68 -1.53
CA ALA A 181 -2.26 6.11 -1.35
C ALA A 181 -1.74 5.81 0.07
N LEU A 182 -2.57 6.02 1.09
CA LEU A 182 -2.28 5.68 2.49
C LEU A 182 -2.15 4.18 2.70
N GLY A 183 -2.97 3.35 2.04
CA GLY A 183 -2.84 1.89 2.10
C GLY A 183 -1.49 1.41 1.55
N LEU A 184 -1.04 1.96 0.42
CA LEU A 184 0.29 1.68 -0.15
C LEU A 184 1.42 2.16 0.77
N ALA A 185 1.29 3.36 1.33
CA ALA A 185 2.26 3.91 2.28
C ALA A 185 2.31 3.12 3.58
N SER A 186 1.17 2.66 4.09
CA SER A 186 1.06 1.82 5.29
C SER A 186 1.74 0.47 5.07
N LEU A 187 1.53 -0.17 3.91
CA LEU A 187 2.25 -1.40 3.55
C LEU A 187 3.77 -1.20 3.58
N ALA A 188 4.25 -0.11 2.97
CA ALA A 188 5.67 0.23 2.94
C ALA A 188 6.22 0.54 4.35
N GLY A 189 5.46 1.28 5.16
CA GLY A 189 5.82 1.64 6.53
C GLY A 189 5.92 0.43 7.46
N GLU A 190 4.94 -0.48 7.41
CA GLU A 190 4.97 -1.73 8.18
C GLU A 190 6.15 -2.62 7.80
N LEU A 191 6.51 -2.66 6.52
CA LEU A 191 7.69 -3.38 6.08
C LEU A 191 8.98 -2.70 6.55
N LEU A 192 9.04 -1.36 6.55
CA LEU A 192 10.15 -0.60 7.10
C LEU A 192 10.38 -0.85 8.59
N GLU A 193 9.31 -0.98 9.39
CA GLU A 193 9.43 -1.37 10.80
C GLU A 193 10.21 -2.69 10.96
N THR A 194 9.98 -3.65 10.06
CA THR A 194 10.72 -4.92 10.08
C THR A 194 12.16 -4.78 9.58
N PHE A 195 12.43 -3.90 8.61
CA PHE A 195 13.78 -3.58 8.18
C PHE A 195 14.59 -2.96 9.32
N ASP A 196 14.03 -1.97 9.99
CA ASP A 196 14.68 -1.26 11.10
C ASP A 196 14.89 -2.20 12.28
N GLY A 197 13.91 -3.04 12.63
CA GLY A 197 14.05 -4.03 13.71
C GLY A 197 15.08 -5.14 13.44
N LEU A 198 15.43 -5.39 12.17
CA LEU A 198 16.44 -6.37 11.76
C LEU A 198 17.78 -5.73 11.36
N GLY A 199 17.87 -4.40 11.29
CA GLY A 199 19.04 -3.68 10.79
C GLY A 199 19.28 -3.85 9.28
N LEU A 200 18.24 -4.19 8.50
CA LEU A 200 18.37 -4.41 7.06
C LEU A 200 18.55 -3.08 6.31
N GLY A 201 19.55 -3.02 5.44
CA GLY A 201 19.82 -1.83 4.62
C GLY A 201 20.50 -0.67 5.34
N LEU A 202 20.98 -0.87 6.58
CA LEU A 202 21.86 0.06 7.28
C LEU A 202 23.33 -0.13 6.87
N GLU A 203 23.73 -1.39 6.64
CA GLU A 203 25.08 -1.73 6.22
C GLU A 203 25.29 -1.47 4.73
N THR A 204 26.31 -0.67 4.40
CA THR A 204 26.84 -0.58 3.04
C THR A 204 27.76 -1.76 2.80
N ASP A 205 27.21 -2.89 2.37
CA ASP A 205 28.05 -3.97 1.85
C ASP A 205 28.74 -3.48 0.57
N MET A 206 30.07 -3.34 0.62
CA MET A 206 30.87 -2.92 -0.53
C MET A 206 30.73 -3.86 -1.74
N ARG A 207 30.16 -5.05 -1.55
CA ARG A 207 29.89 -6.02 -2.61
C ARG A 207 28.56 -5.79 -3.35
N GLY A 208 27.76 -4.80 -2.95
CA GLY A 208 26.52 -4.44 -3.65
C GLY A 208 25.34 -5.39 -3.36
N ASP A 209 25.49 -6.34 -2.44
CA ASP A 209 24.41 -7.25 -2.01
C ASP A 209 23.46 -6.63 -0.96
N GLY A 210 23.55 -5.32 -0.75
CA GLY A 210 22.83 -4.60 0.29
C GLY A 210 21.38 -4.27 -0.07
N LEU A 211 20.50 -4.28 0.93
CA LEU A 211 19.08 -3.88 0.80
C LEU A 211 18.86 -2.36 0.98
N LYS A 212 19.93 -1.56 0.94
CA LYS A 212 19.90 -0.11 1.22
C LYS A 212 18.99 0.64 0.25
N ASN A 213 19.13 0.40 -1.06
CA ASN A 213 18.30 1.06 -2.08
C ASN A 213 16.81 0.72 -1.93
N ILE A 214 16.51 -0.51 -1.50
CA ILE A 214 15.14 -0.96 -1.23
C ILE A 214 14.59 -0.19 -0.02
N ARG A 215 15.36 -0.11 1.08
CA ARG A 215 14.98 0.68 2.26
C ARG A 215 14.71 2.14 1.91
N GLU A 216 15.64 2.78 1.19
CA GLU A 216 15.49 4.17 0.74
C GLU A 216 14.27 4.37 -0.17
N GLY A 217 14.01 3.40 -1.06
CA GLY A 217 12.81 3.39 -1.89
C GLY A 217 11.52 3.32 -1.08
N LEU A 218 11.43 2.42 -0.10
CA LEU A 218 10.28 2.33 0.81
C LEU A 218 10.09 3.62 1.60
N VAL A 219 11.17 4.22 2.12
CA VAL A 219 11.11 5.51 2.83
C VAL A 219 10.60 6.60 1.89
N SER A 220 11.05 6.60 0.63
CA SER A 220 10.58 7.56 -0.38
C SER A 220 9.07 7.42 -0.64
N VAL A 221 8.56 6.18 -0.76
CA VAL A 221 7.13 5.90 -0.94
C VAL A 221 6.32 6.49 0.22
N VAL A 222 6.74 6.23 1.47
CA VAL A 222 6.05 6.76 2.66
C VAL A 222 6.06 8.29 2.66
N LYS A 223 7.22 8.92 2.46
CA LYS A 223 7.37 10.38 2.48
C LYS A 223 6.51 11.07 1.42
N ARG A 224 6.48 10.53 0.19
CA ARG A 224 5.68 11.10 -0.92
C ARG A 224 4.19 11.16 -0.61
N VAL A 225 3.68 10.27 0.24
CA VAL A 225 2.26 10.26 0.64
C VAL A 225 2.04 11.07 1.91
N VAL A 226 2.87 10.86 2.92
CA VAL A 226 2.67 11.41 4.27
C VAL A 226 3.03 12.90 4.34
N ASP A 227 4.11 13.33 3.70
CA ASP A 227 4.59 14.72 3.80
C ASP A 227 3.56 15.73 3.26
N PRO A 228 2.92 15.53 2.08
CA PRO A 228 1.87 16.41 1.60
C PRO A 228 0.68 16.50 2.56
N ILE A 229 0.27 15.37 3.16
CA ILE A 229 -0.86 15.30 4.09
C ILE A 229 -0.53 16.05 5.38
N MET A 230 0.63 15.79 5.97
CA MET A 230 1.08 16.49 7.18
C MET A 230 1.24 17.99 6.95
N ASN A 231 1.81 18.39 5.81
CA ASN A 231 2.01 19.80 5.50
C ASN A 231 0.67 20.54 5.29
N ALA A 232 -0.32 19.89 4.68
CA ALA A 232 -1.67 20.44 4.57
C ALA A 232 -2.33 20.59 5.96
N MET A 233 -2.25 19.57 6.81
CA MET A 233 -2.78 19.65 8.18
C MET A 233 -2.11 20.78 8.98
N LYS A 234 -0.78 20.91 8.90
CA LYS A 234 -0.04 22.00 9.56
C LYS A 234 -0.49 23.38 9.05
N LYS A 235 -0.69 23.53 7.75
CA LYS A 235 -1.13 24.80 7.13
C LYS A 235 -2.52 25.21 7.59
N GLU A 236 -3.42 24.26 7.83
CA GLU A 236 -4.77 24.52 8.35
C GLU A 236 -4.77 24.80 9.86
N LEU A 237 -3.96 24.06 10.63
CA LEU A 237 -3.96 24.15 12.09
C LEU A 237 -3.15 25.33 12.63
N LEU A 238 -2.05 25.72 11.99
CA LEU A 238 -1.20 26.82 12.46
C LEU A 238 -1.95 28.16 12.56
N PRO A 239 -2.74 28.60 11.56
CA PRO A 239 -3.51 29.84 11.67
C PRO A 239 -4.58 29.79 12.77
N VAL A 240 -5.19 28.62 13.00
CA VAL A 240 -6.18 28.44 14.07
C VAL A 240 -5.49 28.55 15.44
N LEU A 241 -4.29 27.98 15.58
CA LEU A 241 -3.49 28.09 16.79
C LEU A 241 -3.09 29.54 17.05
N GLU A 242 -2.61 30.25 16.03
CA GLU A 242 -2.26 31.67 16.12
C GLU A 242 -3.48 32.56 16.45
N ALA A 243 -4.65 32.27 15.89
CA ALA A 243 -5.88 32.99 16.20
C ALA A 243 -6.34 32.76 17.66
N LEU A 244 -6.09 31.57 18.22
CA LEU A 244 -6.37 31.27 19.62
C LEU A 244 -5.36 31.93 20.58
N GLU A 245 -4.10 32.07 20.15
CA GLU A 245 -3.06 32.74 20.93
C GLU A 245 -3.21 34.27 20.93
N THR A 246 -3.76 34.83 19.84
CA THR A 246 -3.97 36.28 19.66
C THR A 246 -5.34 36.77 20.13
N VAL A 247 -6.14 35.95 20.82
CA VAL A 247 -7.39 36.42 21.45
C VAL A 247 -7.07 37.69 22.24
N PRO A 248 -7.58 38.86 21.81
CA PRO A 248 -7.33 40.09 22.53
C PRO A 248 -7.91 39.87 23.92
N ASN A 249 -7.08 40.07 24.95
CA ASN A 249 -7.57 40.32 26.30
C ASN A 249 -8.75 41.29 26.14
N ALA A 250 -9.96 40.82 26.45
CA ALA A 250 -11.18 41.56 26.18
C ALA A 250 -11.03 43.00 26.68
N PRO A 251 -11.35 44.02 25.86
CA PRO A 251 -11.34 45.39 26.35
C PRO A 251 -12.47 45.57 27.36
N GLY A 252 -12.09 45.64 28.64
CA GLY A 252 -12.77 46.35 29.72
C GLY A 252 -14.17 45.88 30.08
N ALA A 253 -14.30 45.22 31.24
CA ALA A 253 -15.43 45.55 32.10
C ALA A 253 -15.23 47.00 32.59
N PRO A 254 -16.13 47.96 32.28
CA PRO A 254 -16.11 49.23 32.99
C PRO A 254 -16.31 48.91 34.48
N ARG A 255 -15.38 49.37 35.32
CA ARG A 255 -15.66 49.52 36.74
C ARG A 255 -16.84 50.47 36.83
N GLY A 256 -18.03 49.91 37.05
CA GLY A 256 -19.21 50.66 37.40
C GLY A 256 -18.86 51.52 38.61
N SER A 257 -18.81 52.82 38.38
CA SER A 257 -19.00 53.80 39.42
C SER A 257 -20.38 53.54 40.02
N ASP A 258 -20.40 53.05 41.26
CA ASP A 258 -21.55 53.19 42.14
C ASP A 258 -21.88 54.68 42.29
N ALA A 259 -22.83 55.18 41.51
CA ALA A 259 -23.67 56.31 41.85
C ALA A 259 -24.83 56.43 40.84
N ASN A 260 -26.05 56.49 41.39
CA ASN A 260 -27.31 56.89 40.75
C ASN A 260 -28.11 55.80 40.03
N LEU A 261 -28.52 54.82 40.85
CA LEU A 261 -29.91 54.37 40.89
C LEU A 261 -30.86 55.56 41.10
N PHE A 262 -32.05 55.48 40.51
CA PHE A 262 -33.22 56.39 40.57
C PHE A 262 -33.36 57.43 39.44
N GLU A 263 -33.94 57.00 38.32
CA GLU A 263 -35.25 57.47 37.82
C GLU A 263 -35.46 56.88 36.42
N GLY A 264 -36.59 56.21 36.17
CA GLY A 264 -37.02 55.96 34.79
C GLY A 264 -37.64 54.61 34.42
N ILE A 265 -37.89 53.69 35.36
CA ILE A 265 -38.60 52.43 35.05
C ILE A 265 -39.81 52.25 35.97
N ILE A 266 -40.74 53.21 35.94
CA ILE A 266 -42.13 53.00 36.38
C ILE A 266 -43.05 53.77 35.42
N THR A 267 -43.14 53.37 34.15
CA THR A 267 -44.25 53.82 33.27
C THR A 267 -44.47 52.85 32.11
N LEU A 268 -44.74 51.56 32.36
CA LEU A 268 -45.28 50.65 31.32
C LEU A 268 -46.12 49.50 31.94
N CYS A 269 -46.96 49.79 32.93
CA CYS A 269 -47.93 48.79 33.45
C CYS A 269 -49.37 49.30 33.58
N TYR A 270 -49.74 50.39 32.90
CA TYR A 270 -51.14 50.83 32.85
C TYR A 270 -51.49 51.30 31.45
N LEU A 271 -51.91 50.37 30.58
CA LEU A 271 -52.83 50.59 29.45
C LEU A 271 -53.00 49.28 28.69
N ASN A 272 -53.68 48.33 29.30
CA ASN A 272 -54.47 47.34 28.57
C ASN A 272 -55.46 46.66 29.53
N ASP A 273 -56.57 47.36 29.77
CA ASP A 273 -57.86 46.76 30.12
C ASP A 273 -58.93 47.87 30.17
N SER A 274 -59.62 48.07 29.05
CA SER A 274 -61.03 48.48 28.89
C SER A 274 -61.36 48.70 27.42
#